data_AF-K6Z089-F1
#
_entry.id   AF-K6Z089-F1
#
_cell.length_a   1.000
_cell.length_b   1.000
_cell.length_c   1.000
_cell.angle_alpha   90.00
_cell.angle_beta   90.00
_cell.angle_gamma   90.00
#
_symmetry.space_group_name_H-M   'P 1'
#
loop_
_entity.id
_entity.type
_entity.pdbx_description
1 polymer ?
#
loop_
_entity_poly.entity_id
_entity_poly.type
_entity_poly.pdbx_seq_one_letter_code
_entity_poly.pdbx_strand_id
1 'polypeptide(L)' 'MGLVCLNENLDNLDDLNIFYVRQQIALQDCDICIVVTSANVTDTVATPMFVNKVLKHIDCLLTFSFDLSKTTDTL' A
#
# COMPACT_ATOMS: atom_id res chain seq x y z
N MET A 1 6.03 -1.37 15.67
CA MET A 1 5.39 -1.10 14.36
C MET A 1 4.18 -2.00 14.26
N GLY A 2 3.00 -1.45 14.04
CA GLY A 2 1.79 -2.25 13.81
C GLY A 2 1.36 -2.17 12.36
N LEU A 3 0.82 -3.26 11.85
CA LEU A 3 0.31 -3.41 10.50
C LEU A 3 -1.20 -3.58 10.58
N VAL A 4 -1.95 -2.80 9.80
CA VAL A 4 -3.40 -2.97 9.65
C VAL A 4 -3.66 -3.40 8.22
N CYS A 5 -4.08 -4.66 8.04
CA CYS A 5 -4.46 -5.16 6.73
C CYS A 5 -5.84 -4.63 6.36
N LEU A 6 -5.95 -3.91 5.24
CA LEU A 6 -7.23 -3.50 4.69
C LEU A 6 -7.81 -4.64 3.85
N ASN A 7 -9.13 -4.82 3.90
CA ASN A 7 -9.80 -5.72 2.96
C ASN A 7 -10.29 -4.96 1.72
N GLU A 8 -10.68 -5.70 0.68
CA GLU A 8 -11.12 -5.13 -0.60
C GLU A 8 -12.37 -4.24 -0.48
N ASN A 9 -13.20 -4.48 0.54
CA ASN A 9 -14.44 -3.76 0.78
C ASN A 9 -14.25 -2.49 1.63
N LEU A 10 -13.09 -2.32 2.29
CA LEU A 10 -12.75 -1.22 3.19
C LEU A 10 -13.76 -1.03 4.34
N ASP A 11 -14.44 -2.09 4.76
CA ASP A 11 -15.34 -2.04 5.92
C ASP A 11 -14.57 -1.84 7.24
N ASN A 12 -13.25 -2.12 7.25
CA ASN A 12 -12.36 -1.93 8.38
C ASN A 12 -11.57 -0.60 8.32
N LEU A 13 -12.01 0.36 7.50
CA LEU A 13 -11.37 1.68 7.44
C LEU A 13 -11.56 2.46 8.76
N ASP A 14 -12.66 2.22 9.47
CA ASP A 14 -12.88 2.76 10.80
C ASP A 14 -11.90 2.16 11.83
N ASP A 15 -11.53 0.88 11.69
CA ASP A 15 -10.51 0.25 12.54
C ASP A 15 -9.13 0.84 12.28
N LEU A 16 -8.83 1.18 11.01
CA LEU A 16 -7.63 1.92 10.63
C LEU A 16 -7.63 3.30 11.30
N ASN A 17 -8.74 4.05 11.21
CA ASN A 17 -8.88 5.35 11.84
C ASN A 17 -8.72 5.27 13.38
N ILE A 18 -9.35 4.28 14.02
CA ILE A 18 -9.21 4.01 15.45
C ILE A 18 -7.75 3.68 15.82
N PHE A 19 -7.05 2.90 15.00
CA PHE A 19 -5.64 2.56 15.21
C PHE A 19 -4.73 3.81 15.15
N TYR A 20 -4.95 4.69 14.16
CA TYR A 20 -4.20 5.95 14.04
C TYR A 20 -4.50 6.93 15.18
N VAL A 21 -5.77 7.13 15.53
CA VAL A 21 -6.19 7.99 16.65
C VAL A 21 -5.63 7.48 17.98
N ARG A 22 -5.67 6.17 18.22
CA ARG A 22 -5.17 5.58 19.47
C ARG A 22 -3.65 5.64 19.60
N GLN A 23 -2.92 5.62 18.49
CA GLN A 23 -1.46 5.72 18.51
C GLN A 23 -0.93 7.15 18.41
N GLN A 24 -1.81 8.16 18.33
CA GLN A 24 -1.44 9.57 18.13
C GLN A 24 -0.50 9.78 16.93
N ILE A 25 -0.59 8.91 15.93
CA ILE A 25 0.20 9.05 14.70
C ILE A 25 -0.47 10.15 13.90
N ALA A 26 0.29 11.19 13.57
CA ALA A 26 -0.24 12.26 12.74
C ALA A 26 -0.57 11.66 11.36
N LEU A 27 -1.71 12.03 10.76
CA LEU A 27 -2.12 11.47 9.47
C LEU A 27 -1.07 11.70 8.37
N GLN A 28 -0.32 12.80 8.48
CA GLN A 28 0.84 13.14 7.67
C GLN A 28 2.02 12.14 7.76
N ASP A 29 2.05 11.29 8.78
CA ASP A 29 3.05 10.22 8.97
C ASP A 29 2.55 8.86 8.41
N CYS A 30 1.41 8.84 7.73
CA CYS A 30 0.93 7.66 7.02
C CYS A 30 1.64 7.52 5.66
N ASP A 31 2.04 6.29 5.34
CA ASP A 31 2.60 5.93 4.04
C ASP A 31 1.94 4.63 3.55
N ILE A 32 1.50 4.63 2.30
CA ILE A 32 0.99 3.44 1.61
C ILE A 32 2.12 2.91 0.73
N CYS A 33 2.71 1.80 1.14
CA CYS A 33 3.72 1.11 0.35
C CYS A 33 3.07 0.07 -0.58
N ILE A 34 3.30 0.23 -1.89
CA ILE A 34 2.92 -0.72 -2.94
C ILE A 34 4.18 -1.42 -3.41
N VAL A 35 4.27 -2.73 -3.15
CA VAL A 35 5.37 -3.58 -3.61
C VAL A 35 4.95 -4.27 -4.90
N VAL A 36 5.71 -4.02 -5.96
CA VAL A 36 5.55 -4.64 -7.26
C VAL A 36 6.68 -5.62 -7.46
N THR A 37 6.35 -6.91 -7.47
CA THR A 37 7.27 -7.97 -7.90
C THR A 37 6.96 -8.31 -9.35
N SER A 38 7.94 -8.12 -10.23
CA SER A 38 7.78 -8.46 -11.65
C SER A 38 9.01 -9.20 -12.15
N ALA A 39 8.77 -10.21 -13.01
CA ALA A 39 9.79 -10.92 -13.76
C ALA A 39 10.20 -10.18 -15.04
N ASN A 40 9.43 -9.17 -15.46
CA ASN A 40 9.66 -8.42 -16.68
C ASN A 40 10.19 -7.02 -16.37
N VAL A 41 11.00 -6.48 -17.28
CA VAL A 41 11.57 -5.12 -17.15
C VAL A 41 10.50 -4.03 -17.33
N THR A 42 9.40 -4.34 -18.00
CA THR A 42 8.35 -3.37 -18.33
C THR A 42 6.95 -3.95 -18.09
N ASP A 43 6.56 -4.07 -16.82
CA ASP A 43 5.17 -4.35 -16.45
C ASP A 43 4.47 -3.05 -16.05
N THR A 44 3.22 -2.89 -16.52
CA THR A 44 2.35 -1.81 -16.07
C THR A 44 1.46 -2.35 -14.95
N VAL A 45 1.64 -1.82 -13.74
CA VAL A 45 0.79 -2.17 -12.60
C VAL A 45 -0.14 -1.01 -12.30
N ALA A 46 -1.44 -1.29 -12.40
CA ALA A 46 -2.45 -0.34 -11.95
C ALA A 46 -2.58 -0.41 -10.43
N THR A 47 -2.54 0.74 -9.78
CA THR A 47 -2.88 0.85 -8.37
C THR A 47 -4.33 0.35 -8.15
N PRO A 48 -4.57 -0.58 -7.20
CA PRO A 48 -5.92 -1.07 -6.93
C PRO A 48 -6.89 0.06 -6.58
N MET A 49 -8.14 -0.04 -7.04
CA MET A 49 -9.17 1.00 -6.82
C MET A 49 -9.43 1.30 -5.34
N PHE A 50 -9.18 0.34 -4.44
CA PHE A 50 -9.34 0.56 -3.00
C PHE A 50 -8.31 1.56 -2.45
N VAL A 51 -7.08 1.60 -2.98
CA VAL A 51 -6.06 2.58 -2.57
C VAL A 51 -6.55 3.99 -2.88
N ASN A 52 -7.21 4.20 -4.02
CA ASN A 52 -7.83 5.49 -4.35
C ASN A 52 -8.95 5.87 -3.39
N LYS A 53 -9.68 4.90 -2.83
CA LYS A 53 -10.69 5.17 -1.80
C LYS A 53 -10.03 5.54 -0.46
N VAL A 54 -8.91 4.90 -0.11
CA VAL A 54 -8.12 5.26 1.08
C VAL A 54 -7.59 6.69 0.95
N LEU A 55 -7.00 7.05 -0.19
CA LEU A 55 -6.49 8.40 -0.46
C LEU A 55 -7.55 9.51 -0.38
N LYS A 56 -8.83 9.19 -0.62
CA LYS A 56 -9.93 10.15 -0.42
C LYS A 56 -10.20 10.47 1.06
N HIS A 57 -9.86 9.56 1.96
CA HIS A 57 -10.13 9.69 3.39
C HIS A 57 -8.87 10.06 4.19
N ILE A 58 -7.69 9.65 3.69
CA ILE A 58 -6.39 9.84 4.32
C ILE A 58 -5.43 10.39 3.27
N ASP A 59 -5.07 11.67 3.43
CA ASP A 59 -4.05 12.32 2.61
C ASP A 59 -2.67 11.85 3.08
N CYS A 60 -2.10 10.87 2.37
CA CYS A 60 -0.89 10.17 2.77
C CYS A 60 0.02 9.91 1.56
N LEU A 61 1.30 9.66 1.83
CA LEU A 61 2.28 9.36 0.79
C LEU A 61 1.98 8.00 0.13
N LEU A 62 2.20 7.91 -1.18
CA LEU A 62 2.28 6.64 -1.89
C LEU A 62 3.73 6.32 -2.24
N THR A 63 4.23 5.24 -1.69
CA THR A 63 5.58 4.74 -1.96
C THR A 63 5.51 3.49 -2.83
N PHE A 64 6.22 3.48 -3.95
CA PHE A 64 6.31 2.32 -4.83
C PHE A 64 7.68 1.66 -4.67
N SER A 65 7.69 0.35 -4.44
CA SER A 65 8.90 -0.46 -4.40
C SER A 65 8.83 -1.49 -5.52
N PHE A 66 9.88 -1.57 -6.34
CA PHE A 66 9.98 -2.50 -7.45
C PHE A 66 11.02 -3.57 -7.12
N ASP A 67 10.57 -4.81 -6.97
CA ASP A 67 11.44 -5.97 -6.83
C ASP A 67 11.55 -6.66 -8.20
N LEU A 68 12.69 -6.47 -8.84
CA LEU A 68 13.04 -7.12 -10.09
C LEU A 68 13.47 -8.55 -9.77
N SER A 69 12.55 -9.51 -9.87
CA SER A 69 12.92 -10.92 -9.77
C SER A 69 13.72 -11.27 -11.03
N LYS A 70 15.05 -11.22 -10.95
CA LYS A 70 15.91 -11.74 -12.03
C LYS A 70 15.69 -13.24 -12.12
N THR A 71 14.87 -13.68 -13.06
CA THR A 71 14.95 -15.05 -13.56
C THR A 71 16.32 -15.17 -14.20
N THR A 72 17.24 -15.84 -13.50
CA THR A 72 18.54 -16.23 -14.05
C THR A 72 18.25 -17.39 -14.99
N ASP A 73 17.88 -17.08 -16.23
CA ASP A 73 17.82 -18.08 -17.29
C ASP A 73 19.23 -18.63 -17.48
N THR A 74 19.45 -19.81 -16.89
CA THR A 74 20.65 -20.59 -17.03
C THR A 74 20.37 -21.61 -18.12
N LEU A 75 20.85 -21.35 -19.35
CA LEU A 75 21.15 -22.38 -20.35
C LEU A 75 22.06 -21.83 -21.45
#